data_AF-A0A6G1J662-F1
#
_entry.id   AF-A0A6G1J662-F1
#
_cell.length_a   1.000
_cell.length_b   1.000
_cell.length_c   1.000
_cell.angle_alpha   90.00
_cell.angle_beta   90.00
_cell.angle_gamma   90.00
#
_symmetry.space_group_name_H-M   'P 1'
#
loop_
_entity.id
_entity.type
_entity.pdbx_description
1 polymer ?
#
loop_
_entity_poly.entity_id
_entity_poly.type
_entity_poly.pdbx_seq_one_letter_code
_entity_poly.pdbx_strand_id
1 'polypeptide(L)'
;MNNTMHGLSGGKDKVKVLVVQLLSRNSEMVFYKRSHLYPLGAKPATIRLLNVPRKSLEKDDIKSFHVKAKEGGLAIIDGRLGFAMLNRVTVMARFAVEEELKH
;
A
#
# COMPACT_ATOMS: atom_id res chain seq x y z
N MET A 1 -7.16 32.19 11.72
CA MET A 1 -6.15 32.03 10.66
C MET A 1 -6.03 30.55 10.36
N ASN A 2 -6.22 30.18 9.10
CA ASN A 2 -6.55 28.84 8.64
C ASN A 2 -5.36 27.89 8.72
N ASN A 3 -5.50 26.80 9.49
CA ASN A 3 -4.61 25.64 9.41
C ASN A 3 -4.99 24.83 8.17
N THR A 4 -4.30 25.08 7.06
CA THR A 4 -4.39 24.23 5.87
C THR A 4 -3.66 22.92 6.15
N MET A 5 -4.38 21.92 6.67
CA MET A 5 -3.93 20.53 6.59
C MET A 5 -3.94 20.12 5.12
N HIS A 6 -2.77 19.98 4.51
CA HIS A 6 -2.61 19.27 3.24
C HIS A 6 -2.79 17.77 3.48
N GLY A 7 -3.99 17.36 3.88
CA GLY A 7 -4.45 15.99 3.66
C GLY A 7 -4.69 15.87 2.16
N LEU A 8 -4.01 14.93 1.51
CA LEU A 8 -4.16 14.54 0.09
C LEU A 8 -5.63 14.67 -0.35
N SER A 9 -6.00 15.81 -0.93
CA SER A 9 -7.35 16.10 -1.36
C SER A 9 -7.52 15.67 -2.81
N GLY A 10 -8.53 14.83 -3.03
CA GLY A 10 -9.29 14.77 -4.27
C GLY A 10 -8.60 14.12 -5.47
N GLY A 11 -8.92 12.86 -5.75
CA GLY A 11 -8.69 12.30 -7.08
C GLY A 11 -8.98 10.81 -7.15
N LYS A 12 -10.16 10.48 -7.67
CA LYS A 12 -10.54 9.13 -8.07
C LYS A 12 -9.74 8.58 -9.26
N ASP A 13 -8.84 9.34 -9.90
CA ASP A 13 -8.67 9.09 -11.34
C ASP A 13 -7.38 8.44 -11.87
N LYS A 14 -6.21 8.42 -11.20
CA LYS A 14 -5.04 7.66 -11.73
C LYS A 14 -4.13 7.10 -10.64
N VAL A 15 -3.60 5.90 -10.86
CA VAL A 15 -2.51 5.31 -10.06
C VAL A 15 -1.29 6.21 -10.22
N LYS A 16 -0.82 6.84 -9.14
CA LYS A 16 0.34 7.74 -9.16
C LYS A 16 1.63 7.10 -8.67
N VAL A 17 1.50 6.02 -7.90
CA VAL A 17 2.62 5.21 -7.42
C VAL A 17 2.30 3.75 -7.68
N LEU A 18 3.25 3.05 -8.27
CA LEU A 18 3.26 1.61 -8.44
C LEU A 18 4.30 1.01 -7.51
N VAL A 19 3.91 -0.06 -6.83
CA VAL A 19 4.80 -0.85 -5.98
C VAL A 19 4.94 -2.22 -6.63
N VAL A 20 6.18 -2.58 -6.94
CA VAL A 20 6.54 -3.88 -7.48
C VAL A 20 7.24 -4.66 -6.37
N GLN A 21 6.72 -5.84 -6.05
CA GLN A 21 7.23 -6.71 -5.00
C GLN A 21 7.68 -8.04 -5.59
N LEU A 22 8.96 -8.35 -5.44
CA LEU A 22 9.49 -9.68 -5.67
C LEU A 22 9.34 -10.48 -4.37
N LEU A 23 8.58 -11.57 -4.47
CA LEU A 23 8.20 -12.44 -3.37
C LEU A 23 9.12 -13.67 -3.37
N SER A 24 9.75 -13.92 -2.23
CA SER A 24 10.56 -15.13 -2.04
C SER A 24 9.67 -16.38 -1.96
N ARG A 25 10.29 -17.55 -2.22
CA ARG A 25 9.62 -18.85 -2.08
C ARG A 25 8.99 -19.01 -0.70
N ASN A 26 7.75 -19.51 -0.66
CA ASN A 26 6.94 -19.70 0.55
C ASN A 26 6.63 -18.43 1.34
N SER A 27 6.67 -17.26 0.71
CA SER A 27 6.19 -16.02 1.34
C SER A 27 4.66 -16.00 1.44
N GLU A 28 4.18 -15.30 2.47
CA GLU A 28 2.75 -15.15 2.75
C GLU A 28 2.42 -13.67 2.91
N MET A 29 1.47 -13.20 2.11
CA MET A 29 1.08 -11.80 2.02
C MET A 29 -0.42 -11.66 2.20
N VAL A 30 -0.85 -10.68 2.98
CA VAL A 30 -2.23 -10.22 2.99
C VAL A 30 -2.30 -8.88 2.29
N PHE A 31 -3.25 -8.75 1.39
CA PHE A 31 -3.56 -7.51 0.71
C PHE A 31 -5.00 -7.12 1.01
N TYR A 32 -5.28 -5.82 1.05
CA TYR A 32 -6.60 -5.31 1.40
C TYR A 32 -7.24 -4.68 0.17
N LYS A 33 -8.11 -5.45 -0.53
CA LYS A 33 -8.76 -4.99 -1.77
C LYS A 33 -9.48 -3.67 -1.53
N ARG A 34 -9.45 -2.80 -2.54
CA ARG A 34 -10.11 -1.48 -2.53
C ARG A 34 -9.61 -0.49 -1.47
N SER A 35 -8.68 -0.86 -0.58
CA SER A 35 -8.14 0.05 0.43
C SER A 35 -7.50 1.32 -0.16
N HIS A 36 -6.93 1.24 -1.36
CA HIS A 36 -6.36 2.38 -2.11
C HIS A 36 -7.39 3.45 -2.48
N LEU A 37 -8.70 3.17 -2.38
CA LEU A 37 -9.79 4.11 -2.65
C LEU A 37 -10.16 4.96 -1.42
N TYR A 38 -9.58 4.69 -0.26
CA TYR A 38 -9.94 5.35 1.00
C TYR A 38 -8.72 6.05 1.63
N PRO A 39 -8.94 7.16 2.36
CA PRO A 39 -7.93 7.68 3.26
C PRO A 39 -7.74 6.69 4.41
N LEU A 40 -6.54 6.13 4.53
CA LEU A 40 -6.22 5.10 5.52
C LEU A 40 -5.61 5.66 6.82
N GLY A 41 -5.39 6.97 6.91
CA GLY A 41 -4.77 7.59 8.09
C GLY A 41 -3.35 7.08 8.34
N ALA A 42 -2.61 6.82 7.27
CA ALA A 42 -1.29 6.22 7.33
C ALA A 42 -0.28 7.18 7.96
N LYS A 43 0.66 6.64 8.75
CA LYS A 43 1.71 7.39 9.43
C LYS A 43 3.08 6.98 8.89
N PRO A 44 4.10 7.85 8.93
CA PRO A 44 5.46 7.44 8.57
C PRO A 44 5.90 6.20 9.37
N ALA A 45 6.47 5.22 8.68
CA ALA A 45 7.14 4.09 9.33
C ALA A 45 8.67 4.33 9.36
N THR A 46 9.39 3.51 10.12
CA THR A 46 10.86 3.54 10.17
C THR A 46 11.49 3.18 8.81
N ILE A 47 10.81 2.32 8.06
CA ILE A 47 11.07 2.06 6.65
C ILE A 47 10.33 3.11 5.83
N ARG A 48 10.83 3.52 4.65
CA ARG A 48 10.23 4.57 3.79
C ARG A 48 8.79 4.27 3.29
N LEU A 49 8.09 3.33 3.90
CA LEU A 49 6.66 3.07 3.79
C LEU A 49 5.86 3.85 4.84
N LEU A 50 4.54 3.76 4.72
CA LEU A 50 3.60 4.27 5.70
C LEU A 50 2.99 3.09 6.47
N ASN A 51 2.86 3.23 7.78
CA ASN A 51 2.14 2.31 8.64
C ASN A 51 0.66 2.68 8.65
N VAL A 52 -0.21 1.72 8.32
CA VAL A 52 -1.66 1.90 8.29
C VAL A 52 -2.28 1.31 9.55
N PRO A 53 -3.06 2.09 10.34
CA PRO A 53 -3.80 1.54 11.46
C PRO A 53 -4.78 0.44 11.02
N ARG A 54 -4.78 -0.71 11.71
CA ARG A 54 -5.66 -1.84 11.39
C ARG A 54 -7.14 -1.46 11.28
N LYS A 55 -7.63 -0.62 12.20
CA LYS A 55 -9.02 -0.13 12.20
C LYS A 55 -9.42 0.57 10.90
N SER A 56 -8.47 1.21 10.20
CA SER A 56 -8.73 1.86 8.91
C SER A 56 -9.01 0.87 7.77
N LEU A 57 -8.65 -0.40 7.96
CA LEU A 57 -8.82 -1.49 6.99
C LEU A 57 -10.09 -2.32 7.27
N GLU A 58 -10.77 -2.08 8.38
CA GLU A 58 -11.97 -2.81 8.82
C GLU A 58 -13.28 -2.21 8.25
N LYS A 59 -13.20 -1.57 7.08
CA LYS A 59 -14.38 -1.04 6.37
C LYS A 59 -15.06 -2.15 5.57
N ASP A 60 -16.40 -2.14 5.48
CA ASP A 60 -17.18 -3.18 4.80
C ASP A 60 -16.75 -3.46 3.34
N ASP A 61 -16.34 -2.41 2.63
CA ASP A 61 -15.87 -2.50 1.25
C ASP A 61 -14.41 -2.95 1.10
N ILE A 62 -13.65 -2.99 2.19
CA ILE A 62 -12.25 -3.41 2.21
C ILE A 62 -12.19 -4.87 2.62
N LYS A 63 -11.87 -5.75 1.66
CA LYS A 63 -11.74 -7.19 1.90
C LYS A 63 -10.29 -7.61 1.89
N SER A 64 -9.84 -8.28 2.94
CA SER A 64 -8.54 -8.93 2.94
C SER A 64 -8.54 -10.11 1.97
N PHE A 65 -7.41 -10.34 1.31
CA PHE A 65 -7.16 -11.55 0.56
C PHE A 65 -5.73 -12.03 0.84
N HIS A 66 -5.61 -13.33 1.05
CA HIS A 66 -4.36 -13.97 1.42
C HIS A 66 -3.72 -14.60 0.18
N VAL A 67 -2.42 -14.40 0.00
CA VAL A 67 -1.63 -14.96 -1.09
C VAL A 67 -0.46 -15.72 -0.50
N LYS A 68 -0.35 -17.00 -0.86
CA LYS A 68 0.79 -17.85 -0.55
C LYS A 68 1.60 -18.10 -1.82
N ALA A 69 2.79 -17.52 -1.90
CA ALA A 69 3.68 -17.63 -3.05
C ALA A 69 4.59 -18.87 -2.88
N LYS A 70 4.04 -20.06 -3.14
CA LYS A 70 4.75 -21.34 -2.95
C LYS A 70 6.11 -21.38 -3.65
N GLU A 71 6.18 -20.91 -4.90
CA GLU A 71 7.40 -20.85 -5.71
C GLU A 71 8.05 -19.47 -5.78
N GLY A 72 7.61 -18.54 -4.91
CA GLY A 72 7.88 -17.13 -5.05
C GLY A 72 6.91 -16.49 -6.04
N GLY A 73 7.18 -15.24 -6.43
CA GLY A 73 6.33 -14.55 -7.39
C GLY A 73 6.58 -13.06 -7.48
N LEU A 74 5.74 -12.41 -8.27
CA LEU A 74 5.75 -10.97 -8.50
C LEU A 74 4.37 -10.42 -8.17
N ALA A 75 4.31 -9.37 -7.35
CA ALA A 75 3.10 -8.60 -7.14
C ALA A 75 3.31 -7.16 -7.63
N ILE A 76 2.35 -6.66 -8.38
CA ILE A 76 2.32 -5.27 -8.88
C ILE A 76 1.04 -4.64 -8.33
N ILE A 77 1.18 -3.61 -7.51
CA ILE A 77 0.07 -3.02 -6.76
C ILE A 77 0.10 -1.49 -6.82
N ASP A 78 -1.06 -0.86 -6.66
CA ASP A 78 -1.14 0.58 -6.37
C ASP A 78 -0.42 0.87 -5.04
N GLY A 79 0.40 1.91 -4.99
CA GLY A 79 1.20 2.26 -3.82
C GLY A 79 0.41 2.70 -2.59
N ARG A 80 -0.89 2.96 -2.74
CA ARG A 80 -1.82 3.25 -1.65
C ARG A 80 -2.54 1.99 -1.14
N LEU A 81 -2.37 0.84 -1.80
CA LEU A 81 -2.99 -0.40 -1.38
C LEU A 81 -2.38 -0.85 -0.05
N GLY A 82 -3.21 -1.08 0.96
CA GLY A 82 -2.79 -1.70 2.19
C GLY A 82 -2.34 -3.15 1.95
N PHE A 83 -1.23 -3.54 2.57
CA PHE A 83 -0.72 -4.91 2.57
C PHE A 83 0.03 -5.21 3.87
N ALA A 84 0.23 -6.49 4.15
CA ALA A 84 1.07 -6.98 5.23
C ALA A 84 1.83 -8.23 4.76
N MET A 85 3.13 -8.26 5.06
CA MET A 85 3.93 -9.48 4.94
C MET A 85 3.76 -10.28 6.22
N LEU A 86 3.21 -11.49 6.11
CA LEU A 86 3.00 -12.38 7.26
C LEU A 86 4.20 -13.31 7.47
N ASN A 87 4.87 -13.72 6.39
CA ASN A 87 5.98 -14.66 6.47
C ASN A 87 7.01 -14.40 5.37
N ARG A 88 8.31 -14.58 5.71
CA ARG A 88 9.49 -14.36 4.85
C ARG A 88 9.69 -12.88 4.48
N VAL A 89 10.46 -12.65 3.42
CA VAL A 89 10.91 -11.33 2.95
C VAL A 89 10.45 -11.05 1.52
N THR A 90 10.29 -9.77 1.21
CA THR A 90 10.06 -9.27 -0.14
C THR A 90 11.06 -8.16 -0.46
N VAL A 91 11.51 -8.12 -1.71
CA VAL A 91 12.23 -6.98 -2.26
C VAL A 91 11.23 -6.10 -3.00
N MET A 92 11.25 -4.81 -2.73
CA MET A 92 10.24 -3.89 -3.24
C MET A 92 10.88 -2.69 -3.94
N ALA A 93 10.42 -2.42 -5.15
CA ALA A 93 10.72 -1.20 -5.90
C ALA A 93 9.45 -0.34 -6.00
N ARG A 94 9.61 0.98 -5.95
CA ARG A 94 8.50 1.93 -6.09
C ARG A 94 8.76 2.84 -7.27
N PHE A 95 7.74 2.97 -8.10
CA PHE A 95 7.75 3.83 -9.28
C PHE A 95 6.67 4.87 -9.07
N ALA A 96 7.06 6.14 -9.08
CA ALA A 96 6.16 7.25 -8.85
C ALA A 96 6.19 8.15 -10.08
N VAL A 97 5.05 8.74 -10.42
CA VAL A 97 5.01 9.84 -11.39
C VAL A 97 5.75 11.05 -10.82
N GLU A 98 6.25 11.93 -11.70
CA GLU A 98 7.15 13.03 -11.31
C GLU A 98 6.53 13.96 -10.24
N GLU A 99 5.21 14.14 -10.28
CA GLU A 99 4.48 14.98 -9.33
C GLU A 99 4.58 14.46 -7.89
N GLU A 100 4.68 13.14 -7.70
CA GLU A 100 4.83 12.51 -6.39
C GLU A 100 6.28 12.53 -5.89
N LEU A 101 7.27 12.83 -6.73
CA LEU A 101 8.68 12.95 -6.32
C LEU A 101 9.01 14.32 -5.68
N LYS A 102 8.09 15.28 -5.79
CA LYS A 102 8.28 16.67 -5.32
C LYS A 102 7.77 16.90 -3.88
N HIS A 103 7.28 15.85 -3.22
CA HIS A 103 6.65 15.86 -1.89
C HIS A 103 7.34 14.88 -0.95
#